data_AF-A0A6J4GWD9-F1
#
_entry.id   AF-A0A6J4GWD9-F1
#
_cell.length_a   1.000
_cell.length_b   1.000
_cell.length_c   1.000
_cell.angle_alpha   90.00
_cell.angle_beta   90.00
_cell.angle_gamma   90.00
#
_symmetry.space_group_name_H-M   'P 1'
#
loop_
_entity.id
_entity.type
_entity.pdbx_description
1 polymer ?
#
loop_
_entity_poly.entity_id
_entity_poly.type
_entity_poly.pdbx_seq_one_letter_code
_entity_poly.pdbx_strand_id
1 'polypeptide(L)' 'MLKSILSLEGAVELSENEQKMISGGNAPVCNPGSFAKRCNEFGTVPYYWDCVPDGTKAC' A
#
# COMPACT_ATOMS: atom_id res chain seq x y z
N MET A 1 4.69 -1.56 -19.06
CA MET A 1 3.38 -1.82 -19.71
C MET A 1 2.69 -2.92 -18.92
N LEU A 2 1.68 -2.56 -18.12
CA LEU A 2 0.90 -3.46 -17.26
C LEU A 2 -0.45 -3.88 -17.90
N LYS A 3 -0.68 -3.51 -19.17
CA LYS A 3 -1.99 -3.51 -19.83
C LYS A 3 -2.62 -4.90 -20.08
N SER A 4 -1.95 -6.00 -19.73
CA SER A 4 -2.37 -7.34 -20.16
C SER A 4 -2.71 -8.32 -19.02
N ILE A 5 -2.73 -7.90 -17.75
CA ILE A 5 -2.98 -8.85 -16.64
C ILE A 5 -4.46 -8.91 -16.21
N LEU A 6 -5.29 -7.90 -16.48
CA LEU A 6 -6.66 -7.85 -15.93
C LEU A 6 -7.68 -7.33 -16.95
N SER A 7 -7.97 -8.10 -18.00
CA SER A 7 -9.21 -7.89 -18.79
C SER A 7 -10.39 -8.46 -17.99
N LEU A 8 -10.77 -7.77 -16.91
CA LEU A 8 -11.92 -8.12 -16.08
C LEU A 8 -13.15 -7.36 -16.63
N GLU A 9 -14.19 -8.08 -17.01
CA GLU A 9 -15.48 -7.46 -17.40
C GLU A 9 -16.01 -6.62 -16.23
N GLY A 10 -16.30 -5.34 -16.50
CA GLY A 10 -16.80 -4.40 -15.50
C GLY A 10 -15.74 -3.70 -14.65
N ALA A 11 -14.45 -3.92 -14.90
CA ALA A 11 -13.40 -3.14 -14.24
C ALA A 11 -13.40 -1.69 -14.74
N VAL A 12 -13.51 -0.75 -13.79
CA VAL A 12 -13.41 0.68 -14.04
C VAL A 12 -12.03 1.16 -13.59
N GLU A 13 -11.36 1.92 -14.44
CA GLU A 13 -10.10 2.57 -14.07
C GLU A 13 -10.36 3.64 -13.01
N LEU A 14 -9.75 3.50 -11.84
CA LEU A 14 -9.87 4.47 -10.76
C LEU A 14 -9.05 5.72 -11.06
N SER A 15 -9.58 6.90 -10.76
CA SER A 15 -8.79 8.13 -10.77
C SER A 15 -7.65 8.09 -9.75
N GLU A 16 -6.62 8.93 -9.94
CA GLU A 16 -5.50 9.02 -8.99
C GLU A 16 -5.96 9.33 -7.55
N ASN A 17 -7.04 10.10 -7.39
CA ASN A 17 -7.61 10.42 -6.09
C ASN A 17 -8.33 9.24 -5.45
N GLU A 18 -9.04 8.43 -6.24
CA GLU A 18 -9.69 7.21 -5.77
C GLU A 18 -8.67 6.14 -5.40
N GLN A 19 -7.57 6.03 -6.15
CA GLN A 19 -6.49 5.12 -5.81
C GLN A 19 -5.84 5.45 -4.46
N LYS A 20 -5.73 6.74 -4.11
CA LYS A 20 -5.24 7.19 -2.79
C LYS A 20 -6.21 6.86 -1.64
N MET A 21 -7.49 6.61 -1.94
CA MET A 21 -8.48 6.20 -0.94
C MET A 21 -8.50 4.68 -0.71
N ILE A 22 -7.81 3.88 -1.52
CA ILE A 22 -7.70 2.45 -1.28
C ILE A 22 -6.78 2.22 -0.08
N SER A 23 -7.38 1.94 1.08
CA SER A 23 -6.67 1.40 2.23
C SER A 23 -6.51 -0.11 2.05
N GLY A 24 -5.27 -0.57 1.81
CA GLY A 24 -4.96 -2.00 1.78
C GLY A 24 -5.14 -2.65 3.16
N GLY A 25 -6.33 -3.15 3.47
CA GLY A 25 -6.63 -3.75 4.77
C GLY A 25 -6.56 -2.76 5.94
N ASN A 26 -6.14 -3.22 7.13
CA ASN A 26 -5.96 -2.41 8.35
C ASN A 26 -4.75 -1.45 8.29
N ALA A 27 -4.36 -0.98 7.10
CA ALA A 27 -3.26 -0.04 6.94
C ALA A 27 -3.62 1.33 7.56
N PRO A 28 -2.75 1.93 8.40
CA PRO A 28 -3.00 3.22 9.00
C PRO A 28 -2.91 4.34 7.97
N VAL A 29 -3.58 5.46 8.26
CA VAL A 29 -3.36 6.71 7.55
C VAL A 29 -2.10 7.36 8.13
N CYS A 30 -1.11 7.61 7.28
CA CYS A 30 0.17 8.17 7.69
C CYS A 30 0.24 9.69 7.48
N ASN A 31 1.12 10.35 8.23
CA ASN A 31 1.36 11.78 8.09
C ASN A 31 2.09 12.08 6.75
N PRO A 32 1.99 13.31 6.23
CA PRO A 32 2.77 13.73 5.07
C PRO A 32 4.27 13.46 5.27
N GLY A 33 4.93 12.87 4.26
CA GLY A 33 6.34 12.45 4.32
C GLY A 33 6.55 10.99 4.82
N SER A 34 5.48 10.23 4.99
CA SER A 34 5.52 8.82 5.36
C SER A 34 4.44 8.01 4.64
N PHE A 35 4.66 6.70 4.50
CA PHE A 35 3.71 5.79 3.86
C PHE A 35 3.49 4.53 4.69
N ALA A 36 2.30 3.93 4.57
CA ALA A 36 1.98 2.69 5.27
C ALA A 36 2.72 1.52 4.60
N LYS A 37 3.47 0.76 5.39
CA LYS A 37 4.19 -0.43 4.96
C LYS A 37 3.88 -1.61 5.87
N ARG A 38 3.82 -2.81 5.28
CA ARG A 38 3.68 -4.06 6.02
C ARG A 38 5.06 -4.55 6.43
N CYS A 39 5.30 -4.65 7.73
CA CYS A 39 6.60 -4.86 8.35
C CYS A 39 6.71 -6.20 9.07
N ASN A 40 7.93 -6.73 9.16
CA ASN A 40 8.26 -7.95 9.92
C ASN A 40 9.70 -7.90 10.46
N GLU A 41 10.03 -6.89 11.27
CA GLU A 41 11.40 -6.54 11.73
C GLU A 41 12.30 -7.70 12.19
N PHE A 42 11.75 -8.86 12.59
CA PHE A 42 12.55 -9.99 13.06
C PHE A 42 12.18 -11.36 12.43
N GLY A 43 11.34 -11.38 11.39
CA GLY A 43 10.91 -12.62 10.71
C GLY A 43 10.08 -13.61 11.56
N THR A 44 10.05 -13.42 12.87
CA THR A 44 9.31 -14.22 13.87
C THR A 44 8.04 -13.52 14.37
N VAL A 45 7.93 -12.21 14.13
CA VAL A 45 6.75 -11.41 14.46
C VAL A 45 5.73 -11.47 13.31
N PRO A 46 4.43 -11.66 13.60
CA PRO A 46 3.39 -11.51 12.59
C PRO A 46 3.46 -10.15 11.92
N TYR A 47 3.16 -10.13 10.62
CA TYR A 47 3.15 -8.89 9.86
C TYR A 47 2.24 -7.84 10.50
N TYR A 48 2.79 -6.65 10.75
CA TYR A 48 2.04 -5.49 11.23
C TYR A 48 2.15 -4.34 10.22
N TRP A 49 1.24 -3.38 10.34
CA TRP A 49 1.30 -2.15 9.57
C TRP A 49 2.04 -1.09 10.36
N ASP A 50 2.90 -0.35 9.67
CA ASP A 50 3.61 0.79 10.24
C ASP A 50 3.69 1.94 9.24
N CYS A 51 3.85 3.17 9.73
CA CYS A 51 4.11 4.35 8.91
C CYS A 51 5.61 4.60 8.84
N VAL A 52 6.23 4.28 7.71
CA VAL A 52 7.66 4.45 7.51
C VAL A 52 7.96 5.73 6.72
N PRO A 53 9.09 6.42 6.98
CA PRO A 53 9.45 7.62 6.25
C PRO A 53 9.66 7.36 4.76
N ASP A 54 9.26 8.32 3.92
CA ASP A 54 9.46 8.26 2.48
C ASP A 54 10.96 8.09 2.15
N GLY A 55 11.27 7.19 1.22
CA GLY A 55 12.65 6.84 0.87
C GLY A 55 13.28 5.74 1.73
N THR A 56 12.58 5.27 2.78
CA THR A 56 13.05 4.14 3.60
C THR A 56 12.53 2.83 3.02
N LYS A 57 13.44 1.90 2.71
CA LYS A 57 13.08 0.55 2.24
C LYS A 57 12.91 -0.46 3.38
N ALA A 58 13.46 -0.17 4.55
CA ALA A 58 13.46 -1.06 5.69
C ALA A 58 12.43 -0.61 6.74
N CYS A 59 11.61 -1.58 7.09
CA CYS A 59 11.35 -1.98 8.46
C CYS A 59 11.88 -3.42 8.49
#